data_AF-A0A0A6X4S8-F1
#
_entry.id   AF-A0A0A6X4S8-F1
#
_cell.length_a   1.000
_cell.length_b   1.000
_cell.length_c   1.000
_cell.angle_alpha   90.00
_cell.angle_beta   90.00
_cell.angle_gamma   90.00
#
_symmetry.space_group_name_H-M   'P 1'
#
loop_
_entity.id
_entity.type
_entity.pdbx_description
1 polymer ?
#
loop_
_entity_poly.entity_id
_entity_poly.type
_entity_poly.pdbx_seq_one_letter_code
_entity_poly.pdbx_strand_id
1 'polypeptide(L)'
;MIIVVLPRSVPITVDTLLASALAEQRPADRVHAIADLVPHLGAGQRDRIRNLAVELPDEHLQQILIEALLPYLDIGHLAAIFQPGLLSDLDTGHLAALSRSGPLIVLAPRLSRRQQEDLIEGLLAEVEAGRRDAGSLTTLRPLLSTGQASRIGRLLLAGDDPERAVQDLRIWAPVLPAEIRSAALALARTVHSDDWTLARLLENDWIPHLSPDEARRLLPMAAALNSDARAEVLPALTAVLPEVAPAAVEALRHGRGTGRGIVTLARALAPADRGELLRILLPPPVKVLVGEMLRPLVPLLDEDQVEWVLRVCETSPYPDTWLDAAALCLPYLSGPRRADVQDRVVERMTGILSIRSLPRFTGPLRDEQYDGVSEPRRLLPTEDLLREDQYRALIPYAFALPFGDAVGLVTLAHELDRGHRDAALGIVDRLEPPSQRTILVRALAPFLDDDQIEIAATLPALADAEPDELVPVFTALAVSAVDDALHARLTATAMKIIETVYDGYRHGCMMVDVAAVCRTEPARQHALHAATRPFPELTPTQRLIIRRRIAALLTGNLVAASDR
;
A
#
# COMPACT_ATOMS: atom_id res chain seq x y z
N MET A 1 6.10 55.55 -1.86
CA MET A 1 5.84 54.13 -1.54
C MET A 1 5.21 54.08 -0.16
N ILE A 2 3.90 53.89 -0.06
CA ILE A 2 3.19 53.75 1.23
C ILE A 2 3.25 52.27 1.58
N ILE A 3 4.04 51.92 2.60
CA ILE A 3 4.01 50.57 3.19
C ILE A 3 2.74 50.52 4.03
N VAL A 4 1.70 49.91 3.49
CA VAL A 4 0.51 49.53 4.26
C VAL A 4 0.96 48.41 5.20
N VAL A 5 1.16 48.73 6.47
CA VAL A 5 1.31 47.73 7.52
C VAL A 5 -0.05 47.05 7.65
N LEU A 6 -0.19 45.85 7.06
CA LEU A 6 -1.36 45.01 7.26
C LEU A 6 -1.56 44.83 8.78
N PRO A 7 -2.77 45.04 9.32
CA PRO A 7 -3.03 44.78 10.74
C PRO A 7 -2.61 43.35 11.04
N ARG A 8 -1.92 43.15 12.18
CA ARG A 8 -1.45 41.84 12.66
C ARG A 8 -2.53 40.79 12.40
N SER A 9 -2.26 39.89 11.46
CA SER A 9 -3.19 38.86 11.05
C SER A 9 -3.49 37.97 12.26
N VAL A 10 -4.78 37.83 12.59
CA VAL A 10 -5.22 36.94 13.68
C VAL A 10 -4.72 35.53 13.36
N PRO A 11 -4.00 34.85 14.26
CA PRO A 11 -3.43 33.53 13.98
C PRO A 11 -4.51 32.54 13.55
N ILE A 12 -4.20 31.69 12.56
CA ILE A 12 -5.11 30.61 12.15
C ILE A 12 -5.05 29.50 13.19
N THR A 13 -6.19 29.21 13.79
CA THR A 13 -6.35 28.17 14.81
C THR A 13 -7.46 27.19 14.41
N VAL A 14 -7.56 26.06 15.10
CA VAL A 14 -8.70 25.15 14.91
C VAL A 14 -10.05 25.86 15.18
N ASP A 15 -10.09 26.80 16.14
CA ASP A 15 -11.29 27.60 16.41
C ASP A 15 -11.69 28.48 15.22
N THR A 16 -10.73 29.10 14.52
CA THR A 16 -11.04 29.94 13.36
C THR A 16 -11.54 29.11 12.18
N LEU A 17 -10.97 27.91 11.97
CA LEU A 17 -11.45 26.95 10.97
C LEU A 17 -12.86 26.45 11.30
N LEU A 18 -13.14 26.13 12.57
CA LEU A 18 -14.46 25.68 13.00
C LEU A 18 -15.51 26.78 12.87
N ALA A 19 -15.18 28.02 13.24
CA ALA A 19 -16.06 29.17 13.04
C ALA A 19 -16.39 29.38 11.56
N SER A 20 -15.39 29.23 10.67
CA SER A 20 -15.62 29.27 9.23
C SER A 20 -16.53 28.15 8.75
N ALA A 21 -16.34 26.91 9.23
CA ALA A 21 -17.18 25.77 8.86
C ALA A 21 -18.64 25.98 9.29
N LEU A 22 -18.87 26.48 10.51
CA LEU A 22 -20.20 26.79 11.03
C LEU A 22 -20.91 27.92 10.26
N ALA A 23 -20.15 28.86 9.68
CA ALA A 23 -20.66 29.97 8.89
C ALA A 23 -21.04 29.58 7.44
N GLU A 24 -20.72 28.36 6.99
CA GLU A 24 -21.09 27.90 5.65
C GLU A 24 -22.61 27.92 5.46
N GLN A 25 -23.08 28.49 4.34
CA GLN A 25 -24.51 28.76 4.12
C GLN A 25 -25.30 27.50 3.74
N ARG A 26 -24.67 26.54 3.06
CA ARG A 26 -25.30 25.30 2.63
C ARG A 26 -25.15 24.24 3.74
N PRO A 27 -26.26 23.60 4.20
CA PRO A 27 -26.20 22.60 5.26
C PRO A 27 -25.25 21.43 4.96
N ALA A 28 -25.22 20.94 3.72
CA ALA A 28 -24.32 19.85 3.31
C ALA A 28 -22.84 20.27 3.40
N ASP A 29 -22.47 21.43 2.85
CA ASP A 29 -21.09 21.93 2.90
C ASP A 29 -20.65 22.19 4.34
N ARG A 30 -21.55 22.72 5.18
CA ARG A 30 -21.33 22.90 6.61
C ARG A 30 -21.02 21.56 7.30
N VAL A 31 -21.88 20.55 7.11
CA VAL A 31 -21.73 19.25 7.76
C VAL A 31 -20.45 18.55 7.33
N HIS A 32 -20.13 18.55 6.04
CA HIS A 32 -18.87 17.97 5.55
C HIS A 32 -17.65 18.73 6.07
N ALA A 33 -17.67 20.07 6.06
CA ALA A 33 -16.57 20.86 6.61
C ALA A 33 -16.35 20.61 8.11
N ILE A 34 -17.43 20.40 8.87
CA ILE A 34 -17.34 20.10 10.30
C ILE A 34 -16.86 18.66 10.52
N ALA A 35 -17.45 17.68 9.84
CA ALA A 35 -17.08 16.25 9.93
C ALA A 35 -15.56 16.06 9.75
N ASP A 36 -14.98 16.82 8.85
CA ASP A 36 -13.56 16.81 8.53
C ASP A 36 -12.67 17.44 9.60
N LEU A 37 -13.20 18.40 10.34
CA LEU A 37 -12.51 19.05 11.45
C LEU A 37 -12.58 18.23 12.74
N VAL A 38 -13.58 17.33 12.89
CA VAL A 38 -13.81 16.55 14.11
C VAL A 38 -12.55 15.91 14.71
N PRO A 39 -11.65 15.29 13.93
CA PRO A 39 -10.40 14.72 14.46
C PRO A 39 -9.52 15.72 15.22
N HIS A 40 -9.61 16.99 14.85
CA HIS A 40 -8.77 18.07 15.36
C HIS A 40 -9.46 18.91 16.44
N LEU A 41 -10.76 18.69 16.68
CA LEU A 41 -11.53 19.45 17.67
C LEU A 41 -11.16 19.04 19.11
N GLY A 42 -11.11 20.01 20.03
CA GLY A 42 -11.06 19.74 21.46
C GLY A 42 -12.39 19.18 21.99
N ALA A 43 -12.38 18.59 23.20
CA ALA A 43 -13.56 17.94 23.79
C ALA A 43 -14.81 18.85 23.82
N GLY A 44 -14.67 20.09 24.32
CA GLY A 44 -15.80 21.04 24.38
C GLY A 44 -16.31 21.49 22.99
N GLN A 45 -15.46 21.49 21.96
CA GLN A 45 -15.89 21.76 20.59
C GLN A 45 -16.66 20.56 20.01
N ARG A 46 -16.19 19.33 20.26
CA ARG A 46 -16.89 18.11 19.84
C ARG A 46 -18.26 18.01 20.50
N ASP A 47 -18.41 18.41 21.77
CA ASP A 47 -19.72 18.46 22.45
C ASP A 47 -20.70 19.42 21.77
N ARG A 48 -20.20 20.58 21.34
CA ARG A 48 -21.00 21.55 20.59
C ARG A 48 -21.44 20.97 19.25
N ILE A 49 -20.56 20.26 18.55
CA ILE A 49 -20.86 19.61 17.28
C ILE A 49 -21.81 18.42 17.44
N ARG A 50 -21.72 17.68 18.55
CA ARG A 50 -22.68 16.64 18.90
C ARG A 50 -24.08 17.23 19.06
N ASN A 51 -24.23 18.31 19.82
CA ASN A 51 -25.54 18.93 20.00
C ASN A 51 -26.10 19.43 18.66
N LEU A 52 -25.25 20.02 17.81
CA LEU A 52 -25.62 20.37 16.44
C LEU A 52 -26.10 19.15 15.64
N ALA A 53 -25.41 18.01 15.73
CA ALA A 53 -25.79 16.79 15.03
C ALA A 53 -27.19 16.28 15.45
N VAL A 54 -27.52 16.36 16.75
CA VAL A 54 -28.83 15.98 17.28
C VAL A 54 -29.94 16.92 16.78
N GLU A 55 -29.62 18.20 16.59
CA GLU A 55 -30.57 19.23 16.13
C GLU A 55 -30.76 19.27 14.60
N LEU A 56 -29.98 18.51 13.82
CA LEU A 56 -30.12 18.49 12.37
C LEU A 56 -31.43 17.80 11.95
N PRO A 57 -32.28 18.47 11.13
CA PRO A 57 -33.56 17.90 10.68
C PRO A 57 -33.40 16.88 9.55
N ASP A 58 -32.25 16.85 8.88
CA ASP A 58 -31.94 15.93 7.79
C ASP A 58 -31.19 14.71 8.36
N GLU A 59 -31.83 13.54 8.31
CA GLU A 59 -31.30 12.29 8.85
C GLU A 59 -29.97 11.86 8.20
N HIS A 60 -29.78 12.14 6.90
CA HIS A 60 -28.56 11.78 6.19
C HIS A 60 -27.39 12.67 6.62
N LEU A 61 -27.62 13.97 6.74
CA LEU A 61 -26.61 14.92 7.23
C LEU A 61 -26.29 14.69 8.71
N GLN A 62 -27.30 14.37 9.52
CA GLN A 62 -27.11 13.95 10.90
C GLN A 62 -26.21 12.71 10.99
N GLN A 63 -26.47 11.69 10.17
CA GLN A 63 -25.68 10.46 10.15
C GLN A 63 -24.20 10.73 9.85
N ILE A 64 -23.90 11.52 8.81
CA ILE A 64 -22.51 11.87 8.45
C ILE A 64 -21.77 12.48 9.65
N LEU A 65 -22.43 13.38 10.37
CA LEU A 65 -21.81 14.08 11.49
C LEU A 65 -21.64 13.17 12.72
N ILE A 66 -22.63 12.30 12.99
CA ILE A 66 -22.54 11.30 14.06
C ILE A 66 -21.40 10.32 13.76
N GLU A 67 -21.29 9.82 12.53
CA GLU A 67 -20.21 8.91 12.11
C GLU A 67 -18.83 9.56 12.27
N ALA A 68 -18.69 10.83 11.92
CA ALA A 68 -17.45 11.57 12.11
C ALA A 68 -17.08 11.77 13.58
N LEU A 69 -18.07 12.04 14.44
CA LEU A 69 -17.90 12.18 15.89
C LEU A 69 -17.59 10.86 16.57
N LEU A 70 -18.10 9.76 16.04
CA LEU A 70 -18.11 8.45 16.67
C LEU A 70 -16.77 8.01 17.24
N PRO A 71 -15.61 8.20 16.58
CA PRO A 71 -14.32 7.82 17.13
C PRO A 71 -13.95 8.54 18.44
N TYR A 72 -14.58 9.68 18.72
CA TYR A 72 -14.23 10.60 19.79
C TYR A 72 -15.28 10.70 20.89
N LEU A 73 -16.41 10.02 20.73
CA LEU A 73 -17.46 9.96 21.74
C LEU A 73 -17.12 8.89 22.78
N ASP A 74 -17.19 9.26 24.05
CA ASP A 74 -17.12 8.30 25.16
C ASP A 74 -18.49 7.65 25.43
N ILE A 75 -18.52 6.66 26.32
CA ILE A 75 -19.72 5.91 26.68
C ILE A 75 -20.85 6.82 27.19
N GLY A 76 -20.54 7.90 27.90
CA GLY A 76 -21.53 8.88 28.36
C GLY A 76 -22.13 9.68 27.22
N HIS A 77 -21.32 10.07 26.23
CA HIS A 77 -21.79 10.74 25.01
C HIS A 77 -22.67 9.82 24.17
N LEU A 78 -22.28 8.55 24.04
CA LEU A 78 -23.07 7.53 23.38
C LEU A 78 -24.39 7.32 24.12
N ALA A 79 -24.36 7.14 25.44
CA ALA A 79 -25.58 7.01 26.23
C ALA A 79 -26.50 8.24 26.13
N ALA A 80 -25.98 9.45 25.92
CA ALA A 80 -26.79 10.64 25.68
C ALA A 80 -27.43 10.67 24.29
N ILE A 81 -26.71 10.23 23.25
CA ILE A 81 -27.26 10.09 21.88
C ILE A 81 -28.31 8.99 21.82
N PHE A 82 -28.12 7.91 22.58
CA PHE A 82 -28.95 6.71 22.54
C PHE A 82 -29.94 6.54 23.70
N GLN A 83 -29.98 7.51 24.63
CA GLN A 83 -30.70 7.56 25.92
C GLN A 83 -30.96 6.21 26.66
N PRO A 84 -30.58 6.08 27.95
CA PRO A 84 -30.77 4.83 28.71
C PRO A 84 -32.22 4.34 28.83
N GLY A 85 -33.21 5.23 28.72
CA GLY A 85 -34.63 4.88 28.74
C GLY A 85 -35.12 4.28 27.41
N LEU A 86 -34.45 4.54 26.29
CA LEU A 86 -34.80 3.92 25.02
C LEU A 86 -34.52 2.43 25.09
N LEU A 87 -33.31 1.99 25.50
CA LEU A 87 -32.93 0.57 25.53
C LEU A 87 -33.79 -0.33 26.45
N SER A 88 -34.38 0.24 27.52
CA SER A 88 -35.25 -0.48 28.46
C SER A 88 -36.75 -0.43 28.10
N ASP A 89 -37.21 0.60 27.38
CA ASP A 89 -38.59 0.75 26.87
C ASP A 89 -38.65 0.62 25.33
N LEU A 90 -37.80 -0.24 24.74
CA LEU A 90 -37.79 -0.50 23.30
C LEU A 90 -39.04 -1.27 22.88
N ASP A 91 -40.14 -0.54 22.70
CA ASP A 91 -41.12 -0.94 21.72
C ASP A 91 -40.44 -0.97 20.34
N THR A 92 -40.62 -2.09 19.65
CA THR A 92 -39.95 -2.56 18.43
C THR A 92 -39.77 -1.53 17.29
N GLY A 93 -40.47 -0.39 17.34
CA GLY A 93 -40.47 0.64 16.31
C GLY A 93 -39.25 1.58 16.30
N HIS A 94 -38.67 1.95 17.46
CA HIS A 94 -37.56 2.92 17.50
C HIS A 94 -36.19 2.28 17.21
N LEU A 95 -35.99 1.01 17.59
CA LEU A 95 -34.85 0.22 17.08
C LEU A 95 -34.91 0.14 15.56
N ALA A 96 -36.09 -0.07 14.96
CA ALA A 96 -36.18 -0.17 13.50
C ALA A 96 -35.69 1.09 12.76
N ALA A 97 -35.72 2.27 13.37
CA ALA A 97 -35.20 3.51 12.77
C ALA A 97 -33.66 3.64 12.91
N LEU A 98 -33.10 3.36 14.09
CA LEU A 98 -31.66 3.49 14.36
C LEU A 98 -30.83 2.26 13.94
N SER A 99 -31.43 1.07 13.98
CA SER A 99 -30.83 -0.15 13.46
C SER A 99 -30.72 -0.05 11.92
N ARG A 100 -31.68 0.57 11.22
CA ARG A 100 -31.63 0.72 9.74
C ARG A 100 -30.39 1.44 9.24
N SER A 101 -29.81 2.34 10.03
CA SER A 101 -28.80 3.27 9.53
C SER A 101 -27.35 2.79 9.66
N GLY A 102 -27.04 1.77 10.46
CA GLY A 102 -25.63 1.31 10.65
C GLY A 102 -24.83 1.94 11.81
N PRO A 103 -25.14 3.12 12.41
CA PRO A 103 -24.39 3.67 13.54
C PRO A 103 -24.29 2.72 14.73
N LEU A 104 -25.36 2.00 15.09
CA LEU A 104 -25.36 1.08 16.23
C LEU A 104 -24.30 -0.03 16.09
N ILE A 105 -24.06 -0.48 14.86
CA ILE A 105 -23.07 -1.50 14.58
C ILE A 105 -21.65 -0.98 14.79
N VAL A 106 -21.38 0.26 14.40
CA VAL A 106 -20.08 0.93 14.60
C VAL A 106 -19.81 1.17 16.09
N LEU A 107 -20.86 1.29 16.90
CA LEU A 107 -20.77 1.55 18.34
C LEU A 107 -20.55 0.31 19.19
N ALA A 108 -20.93 -0.87 18.68
CA ALA A 108 -20.86 -2.10 19.46
C ALA A 108 -19.50 -2.31 20.15
N PRO A 109 -18.32 -2.10 19.51
CA PRO A 109 -17.04 -2.31 20.19
C PRO A 109 -16.81 -1.42 21.42
N ARG A 110 -17.54 -0.30 21.55
CA ARG A 110 -17.40 0.70 22.63
C ARG A 110 -18.38 0.50 23.78
N LEU A 111 -19.39 -0.35 23.60
CA LEU A 111 -20.38 -0.64 24.63
C LEU A 111 -19.78 -1.57 25.69
N SER A 112 -20.33 -1.54 26.91
CA SER A 112 -19.98 -2.54 27.92
C SER A 112 -20.38 -3.94 27.43
N ARG A 113 -19.72 -5.00 27.93
CA ARG A 113 -19.98 -6.36 27.44
C ARG A 113 -21.46 -6.76 27.48
N ARG A 114 -22.17 -6.38 28.55
CA ARG A 114 -23.61 -6.61 28.70
C ARG A 114 -24.42 -5.88 27.63
N GLN A 115 -24.13 -4.59 27.41
CA GLN A 115 -24.81 -3.79 26.37
C GLN A 115 -24.48 -4.28 24.95
N GLN A 116 -23.26 -4.78 24.71
CA GLN A 116 -22.89 -5.43 23.45
C GLN A 116 -23.77 -6.65 23.20
N GLU A 117 -23.89 -7.52 24.21
CA GLU A 117 -24.72 -8.73 24.13
C GLU A 117 -26.18 -8.39 23.88
N ASP A 118 -26.75 -7.45 24.65
CA ASP A 118 -28.14 -6.99 24.48
C ASP A 118 -28.38 -6.40 23.07
N LEU A 119 -27.46 -5.57 22.57
CA LEU A 119 -27.55 -5.00 21.22
C LEU A 119 -27.47 -6.09 20.13
N ILE A 120 -26.49 -7.00 20.23
CA ILE A 120 -26.32 -8.09 19.26
C ILE A 120 -27.56 -8.98 19.25
N GLU A 121 -28.13 -9.32 20.41
CA GLU A 121 -29.35 -10.11 20.49
C GLU A 121 -30.55 -9.38 19.85
N GLY A 122 -30.71 -8.08 20.09
CA GLY A 122 -31.75 -7.28 19.43
C GLY A 122 -31.60 -7.26 17.90
N LEU A 123 -30.37 -7.09 17.40
CA LEU A 123 -30.07 -7.11 15.97
C LEU A 123 -30.29 -8.49 15.35
N LEU A 124 -29.94 -9.57 16.05
CA LEU A 124 -30.21 -10.94 15.60
C LEU A 124 -31.70 -11.21 15.51
N ALA A 125 -32.50 -10.74 16.48
CA ALA A 125 -33.95 -10.86 16.43
C ALA A 125 -34.57 -10.12 15.23
N GLU A 126 -34.00 -8.98 14.80
CA GLU A 126 -34.41 -8.32 13.55
C GLU A 126 -34.09 -9.16 12.30
N VAL A 127 -32.92 -9.81 12.26
CA VAL A 127 -32.53 -10.68 11.15
C VAL A 127 -33.44 -11.91 11.08
N GLU A 128 -33.70 -12.55 12.23
CA GLU A 128 -34.60 -13.71 12.32
C GLU A 128 -36.04 -13.36 11.91
N ALA A 129 -36.47 -12.13 12.15
CA ALA A 129 -37.77 -11.63 11.71
C ALA A 129 -37.79 -11.13 10.24
N GLY A 130 -36.69 -11.25 9.50
CA GLY A 130 -36.58 -10.78 8.11
C GLY A 130 -36.61 -9.25 7.95
N ARG A 131 -36.43 -8.50 9.04
CA ARG A 131 -36.40 -7.02 9.03
C ARG A 131 -35.01 -6.46 8.72
N ARG A 132 -33.98 -7.31 8.78
CA ARG A 132 -32.59 -6.96 8.53
C ARG A 132 -31.88 -8.10 7.78
N ASP A 133 -30.97 -7.73 6.89
CA ASP A 133 -30.09 -8.68 6.22
C ASP A 133 -28.96 -9.16 7.15
N ALA A 134 -28.71 -10.47 7.21
CA ALA A 134 -27.68 -11.06 8.06
C ALA A 134 -26.26 -10.56 7.71
N GLY A 135 -25.99 -10.29 6.43
CA GLY A 135 -24.72 -9.73 5.94
C GLY A 135 -24.42 -8.35 6.52
N SER A 136 -25.44 -7.56 6.89
CA SER A 136 -25.24 -6.26 7.53
C SER A 136 -24.54 -6.34 8.90
N LEU A 137 -24.55 -7.52 9.55
CA LEU A 137 -23.91 -7.72 10.86
C LEU A 137 -22.41 -8.06 10.76
N THR A 138 -21.83 -8.11 9.55
CA THR A 138 -20.44 -8.52 9.29
C THR A 138 -19.41 -7.81 10.19
N THR A 139 -19.59 -6.52 10.43
CA THR A 139 -18.67 -5.71 11.25
C THR A 139 -18.74 -6.04 12.75
N LEU A 140 -19.78 -6.73 13.21
CA LEU A 140 -19.90 -7.24 14.58
C LEU A 140 -19.18 -8.57 14.80
N ARG A 141 -18.66 -9.19 13.74
CA ARG A 141 -18.00 -10.50 13.78
C ARG A 141 -17.01 -10.71 14.95
N PRO A 142 -16.13 -9.74 15.29
CA PRO A 142 -15.19 -9.91 16.40
C PRO A 142 -15.84 -9.94 17.80
N LEU A 143 -17.10 -9.51 17.92
CA LEU A 143 -17.80 -9.34 19.19
C LEU A 143 -18.76 -10.51 19.50
N LEU A 144 -19.10 -11.30 18.48
CA LEU A 144 -20.07 -12.38 18.60
C LEU A 144 -19.55 -13.51 19.48
N SER A 145 -20.44 -14.06 20.30
CA SER A 145 -20.23 -15.38 20.88
C SER A 145 -20.36 -16.48 19.82
N THR A 146 -19.80 -17.66 20.09
CA THR A 146 -19.94 -18.84 19.21
C THR A 146 -21.41 -19.19 18.94
N GLY A 147 -22.29 -19.04 19.93
CA GLY A 147 -23.73 -19.27 19.79
C GLY A 147 -24.39 -18.28 18.82
N GLN A 148 -24.02 -17.00 18.90
CA GLN A 148 -24.51 -15.96 18.00
C GLN A 148 -23.99 -16.16 16.57
N ALA A 149 -22.70 -16.46 16.40
CA ALA A 149 -22.13 -16.79 15.10
C ALA A 149 -22.81 -18.04 14.48
N SER A 150 -23.12 -19.06 15.30
CA SER A 150 -23.89 -20.23 14.87
C SER A 150 -25.29 -19.87 14.36
N ARG A 151 -26.00 -18.97 15.06
CA ARG A 151 -27.33 -18.49 14.63
C ARG A 151 -27.26 -17.77 13.28
N ILE A 152 -26.33 -16.83 13.11
CA ILE A 152 -26.13 -16.13 11.83
C ILE A 152 -25.84 -17.13 10.72
N GLY A 153 -24.92 -18.06 10.95
CA GLY A 153 -24.56 -19.07 9.97
C GLY A 153 -25.75 -19.94 9.52
N ARG A 154 -26.63 -20.33 10.44
CA ARG A 154 -27.87 -21.05 10.10
C ARG A 154 -28.86 -20.20 9.31
N LEU A 155 -28.99 -18.92 9.64
CA LEU A 155 -29.87 -17.99 8.92
C LEU A 155 -29.39 -17.80 7.48
N LEU A 156 -28.08 -17.65 7.27
CA LEU A 156 -27.49 -17.56 5.94
C LEU A 156 -27.67 -18.85 5.13
N LEU A 157 -27.47 -20.02 5.74
CA LEU A 157 -27.70 -21.32 5.09
C LEU A 157 -29.17 -21.56 4.71
N ALA A 158 -30.10 -20.94 5.43
CA ALA A 158 -31.54 -21.06 5.18
C ALA A 158 -32.07 -20.05 4.14
N GLY A 159 -31.21 -19.20 3.57
CA GLY A 159 -31.61 -18.24 2.54
C GLY A 159 -32.09 -18.92 1.25
N ASP A 160 -33.04 -18.27 0.57
CA ASP A 160 -33.65 -18.79 -0.66
C ASP A 160 -32.71 -18.78 -1.88
N ASP A 161 -31.66 -17.95 -1.83
CA ASP A 161 -30.64 -17.83 -2.87
C ASP A 161 -29.35 -18.51 -2.40
N PRO A 162 -29.03 -19.71 -2.93
CA PRO A 162 -27.88 -20.48 -2.49
C PRO A 162 -26.56 -19.85 -2.95
N GLU A 163 -26.53 -19.09 -4.06
CA GLU A 163 -25.33 -18.38 -4.51
C GLU A 163 -25.00 -17.24 -3.55
N ARG A 164 -25.99 -16.42 -3.23
CA ARG A 164 -25.86 -15.35 -2.24
C ARG A 164 -25.50 -15.90 -0.87
N ALA A 165 -26.13 -17.00 -0.44
CA ALA A 165 -25.81 -17.65 0.83
C ALA A 165 -24.33 -18.06 0.91
N VAL A 166 -23.77 -18.67 -0.15
CA VAL A 166 -22.35 -19.01 -0.21
C VAL A 166 -21.48 -17.75 -0.14
N GLN A 167 -21.82 -16.69 -0.88
CA GLN A 167 -21.06 -15.43 -0.85
C GLN A 167 -21.05 -14.79 0.53
N ASP A 168 -22.20 -14.72 1.20
CA ASP A 168 -22.29 -14.16 2.53
C ASP A 168 -21.51 -15.03 3.53
N LEU A 169 -21.67 -16.36 3.47
CA LEU A 169 -20.97 -17.31 4.35
C LEU A 169 -19.44 -17.23 4.24
N ARG A 170 -18.87 -16.86 3.09
CA ARG A 170 -17.42 -16.63 2.93
C ARG A 170 -16.90 -15.61 3.93
N ILE A 171 -17.64 -14.52 4.12
CA ILE A 171 -17.26 -13.43 5.01
C ILE A 171 -17.28 -13.89 6.47
N TRP A 172 -18.15 -14.85 6.78
CA TRP A 172 -18.34 -15.37 8.13
C TRP A 172 -17.44 -16.56 8.47
N ALA A 173 -16.84 -17.25 7.48
CA ALA A 173 -16.02 -18.45 7.65
C ALA A 173 -15.04 -18.42 8.86
N PRO A 174 -14.32 -17.32 9.17
CA PRO A 174 -13.38 -17.30 10.30
C PRO A 174 -14.00 -17.53 11.69
N VAL A 175 -15.29 -17.21 11.86
CA VAL A 175 -15.97 -17.29 13.18
C VAL A 175 -17.07 -18.34 13.24
N LEU A 176 -17.43 -18.94 12.11
CA LEU A 176 -18.48 -19.94 12.07
C LEU A 176 -18.03 -21.22 12.82
N PRO A 177 -18.94 -21.88 13.56
CA PRO A 177 -18.67 -23.23 14.08
C PRO A 177 -18.40 -24.23 12.95
N ALA A 178 -17.66 -25.30 13.27
CA ALA A 178 -17.24 -26.31 12.30
C ALA A 178 -18.41 -26.99 11.57
N GLU A 179 -19.54 -27.17 12.27
CA GLU A 179 -20.75 -27.77 11.70
C GLU A 179 -21.35 -26.89 10.61
N ILE A 180 -21.41 -25.58 10.86
CA ILE A 180 -21.92 -24.60 9.89
C ILE A 180 -20.96 -24.48 8.72
N ARG A 181 -19.64 -24.44 8.99
CA ARG A 181 -18.64 -24.42 7.92
C ARG A 181 -18.74 -25.63 7.01
N SER A 182 -18.92 -26.82 7.59
CA SER A 182 -19.10 -28.06 6.81
C SER A 182 -20.36 -28.01 5.95
N ALA A 183 -21.47 -27.50 6.48
CA ALA A 183 -22.71 -27.33 5.73
C ALA A 183 -22.57 -26.30 4.59
N ALA A 184 -21.88 -25.18 4.85
CA ALA A 184 -21.59 -24.15 3.86
C ALA A 184 -20.68 -24.66 2.73
N LEU A 185 -19.69 -25.50 3.04
CA LEU A 185 -18.86 -26.17 2.04
C LEU A 185 -19.66 -27.14 1.17
N ALA A 186 -20.59 -27.88 1.78
CA ALA A 186 -21.50 -28.74 1.03
C ALA A 186 -22.40 -27.91 0.08
N LEU A 187 -22.94 -26.79 0.55
CA LEU A 187 -23.71 -25.85 -0.28
C LEU A 187 -22.85 -25.28 -1.43
N ALA A 188 -21.64 -24.82 -1.16
CA ALA A 188 -20.73 -24.28 -2.16
C ALA A 188 -20.46 -25.27 -3.30
N ARG A 189 -20.33 -26.56 -2.99
CA ARG A 189 -20.18 -27.62 -4.00
C ARG A 189 -21.43 -27.80 -4.86
N THR A 190 -22.62 -27.62 -4.31
CA THR A 190 -23.87 -27.72 -5.08
C THR A 190 -24.11 -26.53 -5.98
N VAL A 191 -23.65 -25.35 -5.54
CA VAL A 191 -23.82 -24.08 -6.25
C VAL A 191 -22.83 -23.93 -7.39
N HIS A 192 -21.55 -24.21 -7.13
CA HIS A 192 -20.51 -24.03 -8.12
C HIS A 192 -20.30 -25.31 -8.92
N SER A 193 -20.78 -25.33 -10.17
CA SER A 193 -20.51 -26.43 -11.12
C SER A 193 -19.09 -26.38 -11.68
N ASP A 194 -18.40 -25.25 -11.54
CA ASP A 194 -17.03 -25.04 -12.00
C ASP A 194 -16.03 -25.31 -10.87
N ASP A 195 -15.20 -26.34 -11.06
CA ASP A 195 -14.16 -26.76 -10.12
C ASP A 195 -13.16 -25.64 -9.82
N TRP A 196 -12.88 -24.75 -10.79
CA TRP A 196 -11.92 -23.67 -10.60
C TRP A 196 -12.43 -22.61 -9.63
N THR A 197 -13.69 -22.19 -9.79
CA THR A 197 -14.35 -21.27 -8.87
C THR A 197 -14.41 -21.84 -7.45
N LEU A 198 -14.75 -23.14 -7.32
CA LEU A 198 -14.73 -23.83 -6.04
C LEU A 198 -13.32 -23.90 -5.45
N ALA A 199 -12.30 -24.20 -6.24
CA ALA A 199 -10.91 -24.22 -5.78
C ALA A 199 -10.45 -22.86 -5.25
N ARG A 200 -10.78 -21.78 -5.96
CA ARG A 200 -10.45 -20.41 -5.56
C ARG A 200 -11.10 -20.01 -4.25
N LEU A 201 -12.36 -20.39 -4.06
CA LEU A 201 -13.14 -20.23 -2.84
C LEU A 201 -12.47 -20.98 -1.68
N LEU A 202 -12.14 -22.25 -1.88
CA LEU A 202 -11.52 -23.09 -0.86
C LEU A 202 -10.15 -22.54 -0.42
N GLU A 203 -9.28 -22.22 -1.38
CA GLU A 203 -7.93 -21.71 -1.09
C GLU A 203 -7.97 -20.38 -0.34
N ASN A 204 -8.78 -19.41 -0.78
CA ASN A 204 -8.74 -18.06 -0.20
C ASN A 204 -9.50 -17.93 1.12
N ASP A 205 -10.67 -18.54 1.20
CA ASP A 205 -11.66 -18.14 2.21
C ASP A 205 -11.94 -19.22 3.24
N TRP A 206 -11.66 -20.49 2.92
CA TRP A 206 -12.04 -21.61 3.79
C TRP A 206 -10.84 -22.26 4.47
N ILE A 207 -9.85 -22.70 3.70
CA ILE A 207 -8.69 -23.45 4.21
C ILE A 207 -7.99 -22.77 5.40
N PRO A 208 -7.76 -21.43 5.40
CA PRO A 208 -7.11 -20.76 6.53
C PRO A 208 -7.85 -20.89 7.88
N HIS A 209 -9.12 -21.30 7.86
CA HIS A 209 -9.99 -21.37 9.04
C HIS A 209 -10.43 -22.79 9.39
N LEU A 210 -9.96 -23.81 8.66
CA LEU A 210 -10.28 -25.21 8.94
C LEU A 210 -9.44 -25.75 10.10
N SER A 211 -10.06 -26.53 10.98
CA SER A 211 -9.32 -27.46 11.83
C SER A 211 -8.75 -28.63 11.02
N PRO A 212 -7.73 -29.36 11.52
CA PRO A 212 -7.23 -30.56 10.87
C PRO A 212 -8.31 -31.59 10.56
N ASP A 213 -9.28 -31.78 11.45
CA ASP A 213 -10.36 -32.74 11.22
C ASP A 213 -11.34 -32.29 10.12
N GLU A 214 -11.65 -30.99 10.04
CA GLU A 214 -12.43 -30.44 8.92
C GLU A 214 -11.66 -30.55 7.60
N ALA A 215 -10.38 -30.22 7.60
CA ALA A 215 -9.51 -30.33 6.42
C ALA A 215 -9.44 -31.79 5.94
N ARG A 216 -9.40 -32.78 6.83
CA ARG A 216 -9.40 -34.21 6.44
C ARG A 216 -10.70 -34.61 5.78
N ARG A 217 -11.83 -34.09 6.25
CA ARG A 217 -13.14 -34.30 5.62
C ARG A 217 -13.26 -33.61 4.26
N LEU A 218 -12.48 -32.55 4.01
CA LEU A 218 -12.41 -31.86 2.72
C LEU A 218 -11.65 -32.67 1.66
N LEU A 219 -10.71 -33.54 2.05
CA LEU A 219 -9.80 -34.23 1.12
C LEU A 219 -10.50 -35.00 -0.01
N PRO A 220 -11.56 -35.81 0.23
CA PRO A 220 -12.25 -36.50 -0.85
C PRO A 220 -12.85 -35.54 -1.88
N MET A 221 -13.29 -34.35 -1.45
CA MET A 221 -13.79 -33.32 -2.36
C MET A 221 -12.65 -32.68 -3.15
N ALA A 222 -11.56 -32.28 -2.48
CA ALA A 222 -10.39 -31.69 -3.14
C ALA A 222 -9.76 -32.65 -4.17
N ALA A 223 -9.73 -33.95 -3.87
CA ALA A 223 -9.24 -34.99 -4.77
C ALA A 223 -10.17 -35.24 -5.99
N ALA A 224 -11.45 -34.92 -5.87
CA ALA A 224 -12.43 -35.07 -6.95
C ALA A 224 -12.42 -33.92 -7.97
N LEU A 225 -11.78 -32.80 -7.63
CA LEU A 225 -11.59 -31.66 -8.54
C LEU A 225 -10.74 -32.06 -9.76
N ASN A 226 -10.93 -31.35 -10.87
CA ASN A 226 -10.07 -31.43 -12.04
C ASN A 226 -8.59 -31.10 -11.70
N SER A 227 -7.68 -31.38 -12.63
CA SER A 227 -6.23 -31.29 -12.39
C SER A 227 -5.78 -29.88 -11.95
N ASP A 228 -6.28 -28.84 -12.60
CA ASP A 228 -5.90 -27.45 -12.29
C ASP A 228 -6.45 -26.98 -10.95
N ALA A 229 -7.73 -27.24 -10.69
CA ALA A 229 -8.38 -26.93 -9.42
C ALA A 229 -7.76 -27.70 -8.24
N ARG A 230 -7.37 -28.96 -8.47
CA ARG A 230 -6.66 -29.78 -7.47
C ARG A 230 -5.26 -29.25 -7.17
N ALA A 231 -4.54 -28.81 -8.21
CA ALA A 231 -3.22 -28.19 -8.09
C ALA A 231 -3.26 -26.84 -7.35
N GLU A 232 -4.44 -26.24 -7.21
CA GLU A 232 -4.66 -25.06 -6.38
C GLU A 232 -4.96 -25.41 -4.91
N VAL A 233 -5.91 -26.33 -4.68
CA VAL A 233 -6.45 -26.61 -3.34
C VAL A 233 -5.48 -27.45 -2.50
N LEU A 234 -4.84 -28.47 -3.09
CA LEU A 234 -3.99 -29.38 -2.31
C LEU A 234 -2.75 -28.69 -1.72
N PRO A 235 -2.01 -27.83 -2.46
CA PRO A 235 -0.91 -27.06 -1.85
C PRO A 235 -1.38 -26.12 -0.74
N ALA A 236 -2.58 -25.53 -0.84
CA ALA A 236 -3.12 -24.70 0.22
C ALA A 236 -3.45 -25.52 1.48
N LEU A 237 -4.01 -26.73 1.30
CA LEU A 237 -4.37 -27.62 2.41
C LEU A 237 -3.18 -28.04 3.27
N THR A 238 -1.95 -28.02 2.76
CA THR A 238 -0.77 -28.36 3.57
C THR A 238 -0.49 -27.36 4.69
N ALA A 239 -1.16 -26.19 4.71
CA ALA A 239 -1.14 -25.27 5.85
C ALA A 239 -1.73 -25.93 7.11
N VAL A 240 -2.73 -26.79 6.92
CA VAL A 240 -3.51 -27.42 7.99
C VAL A 240 -3.21 -28.91 8.09
N LEU A 241 -2.87 -29.56 6.96
CA LEU A 241 -2.55 -30.99 6.87
C LEU A 241 -1.22 -31.22 6.12
N PRO A 242 -0.07 -31.07 6.80
CA PRO A 242 1.24 -31.30 6.19
C PRO A 242 1.38 -32.68 5.55
N GLU A 243 0.69 -33.70 6.06
CA GLU A 243 0.68 -35.06 5.52
C GLU A 243 0.15 -35.17 4.06
N VAL A 244 -0.53 -34.14 3.56
CA VAL A 244 -1.07 -34.06 2.19
C VAL A 244 -0.01 -33.61 1.18
N ALA A 245 1.17 -33.16 1.64
CA ALA A 245 2.22 -32.61 0.77
C ALA A 245 2.59 -33.51 -0.43
N PRO A 246 2.73 -34.85 -0.30
CA PRO A 246 3.01 -35.71 -1.46
C PRO A 246 1.91 -35.66 -2.54
N ALA A 247 0.63 -35.62 -2.14
CA ALA A 247 -0.49 -35.52 -3.07
C ALA A 247 -0.57 -34.13 -3.72
N ALA A 248 -0.20 -33.08 -3.00
CA ALA A 248 -0.11 -31.72 -3.53
C ALA A 248 1.02 -31.56 -4.56
N VAL A 249 2.20 -32.16 -4.32
CA VAL A 249 3.29 -32.23 -5.30
C VAL A 249 2.85 -32.97 -6.56
N GLU A 250 2.16 -34.10 -6.40
CA GLU A 250 1.64 -34.86 -7.55
C GLU A 250 0.60 -34.05 -8.34
N ALA A 251 -0.29 -33.32 -7.69
CA ALA A 251 -1.27 -32.48 -8.38
C ALA A 251 -0.61 -31.37 -9.22
N LEU A 252 0.46 -30.75 -8.71
CA LEU A 252 1.22 -29.72 -9.44
C LEU A 252 1.94 -30.28 -10.69
N ARG A 253 2.20 -31.59 -10.77
CA ARG A 253 2.75 -32.20 -12.00
C ARG A 253 1.74 -32.22 -13.14
N HIS A 254 0.44 -32.28 -12.83
CA HIS A 254 -0.63 -32.48 -13.80
C HIS A 254 -1.52 -31.25 -14.00
N GLY A 255 -1.35 -30.20 -13.21
CA GLY A 255 -2.17 -28.99 -13.26
C GLY A 255 -1.39 -27.70 -13.05
N ARG A 256 -1.98 -26.57 -13.46
CA ARG A 256 -1.41 -25.22 -13.29
C ARG A 256 -2.07 -24.52 -12.10
N GLY A 257 -1.45 -24.57 -10.92
CA GLY A 257 -1.84 -23.74 -9.79
C GLY A 257 -1.43 -22.27 -9.99
N THR A 258 -2.14 -21.31 -9.39
CA THR A 258 -1.76 -19.88 -9.41
C THR A 258 -0.63 -19.55 -8.43
N GLY A 259 -0.29 -20.50 -7.56
CA GLY A 259 0.92 -20.47 -6.75
C GLY A 259 0.82 -19.89 -5.35
N ARG A 260 -0.38 -19.55 -4.84
CA ARG A 260 -0.55 -19.05 -3.47
C ARG A 260 -0.26 -20.15 -2.44
N GLY A 261 -0.78 -21.37 -2.65
CA GLY A 261 -0.46 -22.53 -1.81
C GLY A 261 0.97 -23.09 -1.94
N ILE A 262 1.76 -22.67 -2.93
CA ILE A 262 3.11 -23.23 -3.18
C ILE A 262 4.06 -22.98 -2.02
N VAL A 263 4.03 -21.79 -1.42
CA VAL A 263 4.91 -21.44 -0.29
C VAL A 263 4.58 -22.28 0.92
N THR A 264 3.29 -22.48 1.17
CA THR A 264 2.78 -23.35 2.23
C THR A 264 3.21 -24.80 2.01
N LEU A 265 3.10 -25.31 0.78
CA LEU A 265 3.60 -26.62 0.41
C LEU A 265 5.11 -26.74 0.63
N ALA A 266 5.90 -25.77 0.18
CA ALA A 266 7.35 -25.76 0.36
C ALA A 266 7.75 -25.83 1.85
N ARG A 267 7.02 -25.14 2.73
CA ARG A 267 7.22 -25.21 4.19
C ARG A 267 6.85 -26.57 4.78
N ALA A 268 5.80 -27.20 4.27
CA ALA A 268 5.36 -28.52 4.71
C ALA A 268 6.28 -29.65 4.25
N LEU A 269 7.03 -29.44 3.16
CA LEU A 269 8.02 -30.40 2.66
C LEU A 269 9.32 -30.38 3.49
N ALA A 270 9.90 -31.57 3.65
CA ALA A 270 11.27 -31.68 4.14
C ALA A 270 12.24 -31.01 3.14
N PRO A 271 13.37 -30.45 3.60
CA PRO A 271 14.33 -29.79 2.71
C PRO A 271 14.72 -30.64 1.49
N ALA A 272 14.94 -31.94 1.68
CA ALA A 272 15.28 -32.86 0.60
C ALA A 272 14.22 -32.97 -0.51
N ASP A 273 12.94 -32.77 -0.18
CA ASP A 273 11.81 -32.89 -1.11
C ASP A 273 11.49 -31.57 -1.84
N ARG A 274 11.98 -30.42 -1.34
CA ARG A 274 11.76 -29.10 -1.98
C ARG A 274 12.41 -29.02 -3.36
N GLY A 275 13.49 -29.76 -3.60
CA GLY A 275 14.12 -29.85 -4.91
C GLY A 275 13.17 -30.42 -5.98
N GLU A 276 12.27 -31.32 -5.61
CA GLU A 276 11.28 -31.85 -6.55
C GLU A 276 10.20 -30.83 -6.88
N LEU A 277 9.71 -30.09 -5.87
CA LEU A 277 8.81 -28.97 -6.08
C LEU A 277 9.44 -27.93 -7.03
N LEU A 278 10.71 -27.56 -6.82
CA LEU A 278 11.41 -26.62 -7.68
C LEU A 278 11.50 -27.10 -9.14
N ARG A 279 11.71 -28.40 -9.39
CA ARG A 279 11.73 -28.97 -10.75
C ARG A 279 10.39 -28.87 -11.46
N ILE A 280 9.29 -29.02 -10.72
CA ILE A 280 7.94 -28.89 -11.25
C ILE A 280 7.64 -27.43 -11.60
N LEU A 281 8.06 -26.50 -10.74
CA LEU A 281 7.79 -25.07 -10.90
C LEU A 281 8.67 -24.38 -11.93
N LEU A 282 9.93 -24.79 -12.04
CA LEU A 282 10.92 -24.23 -12.96
C LEU A 282 11.37 -25.29 -13.98
N PRO A 283 10.48 -25.79 -14.85
CA PRO A 283 10.89 -26.73 -15.88
C PRO A 283 11.78 -26.00 -16.91
N PRO A 284 12.97 -26.53 -17.23
CA PRO A 284 13.82 -25.95 -18.27
C PRO A 284 13.22 -26.21 -19.67
N PRO A 285 13.28 -25.23 -20.60
CA PRO A 285 13.76 -23.86 -20.41
C PRO A 285 12.73 -22.99 -19.67
N VAL A 286 13.19 -22.14 -18.75
CA VAL A 286 12.33 -21.22 -18.00
C VAL A 286 11.78 -20.14 -18.93
N LYS A 287 10.45 -20.04 -19.05
CA LYS A 287 9.77 -19.09 -19.94
C LYS A 287 8.92 -18.05 -19.20
N VAL A 288 8.89 -18.08 -17.87
CA VAL A 288 7.96 -17.29 -17.03
C VAL A 288 8.75 -16.35 -16.12
N LEU A 289 8.13 -15.22 -15.75
CA LEU A 289 8.64 -14.28 -14.75
C LEU A 289 8.97 -14.99 -13.44
N VAL A 290 10.25 -15.22 -13.22
CA VAL A 290 10.80 -15.95 -12.08
C VAL A 290 10.58 -15.20 -10.76
N GLY A 291 10.51 -13.87 -10.82
CA GLY A 291 10.45 -13.00 -9.65
C GLY A 291 9.27 -13.25 -8.71
N GLU A 292 8.04 -13.35 -9.23
CA GLU A 292 6.84 -13.48 -8.39
C GLU A 292 6.74 -14.83 -7.68
N MET A 293 7.13 -15.91 -8.38
CA MET A 293 7.05 -17.27 -7.86
C MET A 293 8.22 -17.61 -6.93
N LEU A 294 9.44 -17.16 -7.25
CA LEU A 294 10.63 -17.49 -6.45
C LEU A 294 10.79 -16.62 -5.21
N ARG A 295 10.44 -15.33 -5.26
CA ARG A 295 10.65 -14.39 -4.15
C ARG A 295 10.19 -14.95 -2.79
N PRO A 296 9.00 -15.56 -2.64
CA PRO A 296 8.59 -16.12 -1.36
C PRO A 296 9.18 -17.50 -1.04
N LEU A 297 9.80 -18.19 -2.01
CA LEU A 297 10.42 -19.51 -1.85
C LEU A 297 11.89 -19.44 -1.47
N VAL A 298 12.65 -18.48 -2.01
CA VAL A 298 14.10 -18.34 -1.76
C VAL A 298 14.49 -18.40 -0.28
N PRO A 299 13.77 -17.78 0.67
CA PRO A 299 14.11 -17.86 2.09
C PRO A 299 14.00 -19.28 2.69
N LEU A 300 13.37 -20.22 1.98
CA LEU A 300 13.16 -21.61 2.39
C LEU A 300 14.13 -22.57 1.71
N LEU A 301 14.95 -22.09 0.78
CA LEU A 301 15.87 -22.92 0.02
C LEU A 301 17.19 -23.06 0.76
N ASP A 302 17.78 -24.25 0.70
CA ASP A 302 19.18 -24.42 1.06
C ASP A 302 20.10 -23.91 -0.06
N GLU A 303 21.39 -23.85 0.23
CA GLU A 303 22.37 -23.24 -0.68
C GLU A 303 22.52 -24.00 -2.00
N ASP A 304 22.32 -25.31 -1.99
CA ASP A 304 22.41 -26.17 -3.18
C ASP A 304 21.15 -26.03 -4.06
N GLN A 305 19.99 -25.82 -3.44
CA GLN A 305 18.74 -25.48 -4.11
C GLN A 305 18.79 -24.09 -4.74
N VAL A 306 19.36 -23.10 -4.06
CA VAL A 306 19.61 -21.77 -4.62
C VAL A 306 20.53 -21.87 -5.84
N GLU A 307 21.62 -22.64 -5.76
CA GLU A 307 22.52 -22.86 -6.89
C GLU A 307 21.83 -23.56 -8.06
N TRP A 308 20.98 -24.56 -7.77
CA TRP A 308 20.16 -25.21 -8.79
C TRP A 308 19.22 -24.22 -9.49
N VAL A 309 18.54 -23.36 -8.73
CA VAL A 309 17.67 -22.30 -9.27
C VAL A 309 18.44 -21.38 -10.21
N LEU A 310 19.62 -20.90 -9.80
CA LEU A 310 20.45 -20.04 -10.63
C LEU A 310 20.84 -20.75 -11.93
N ARG A 311 21.33 -21.99 -11.86
CA ARG A 311 21.69 -22.79 -13.05
C ARG A 311 20.51 -23.01 -14.01
N VAL A 312 19.32 -23.25 -13.48
CA VAL A 312 18.11 -23.40 -14.32
C VAL A 312 17.72 -22.07 -14.97
N CYS A 313 17.80 -20.96 -14.25
CA CYS A 313 17.55 -19.63 -14.81
C CYS A 313 18.58 -19.23 -15.88
N GLU A 314 19.79 -19.79 -15.87
CA GLU A 314 20.77 -19.60 -16.97
C GLU A 314 20.32 -20.22 -18.28
N THR A 315 19.45 -21.23 -18.25
CA THR A 315 18.88 -21.84 -19.46
C THR A 315 17.76 -21.00 -20.07
N SER A 316 17.34 -19.92 -19.40
CA SER A 316 16.34 -18.98 -19.94
C SER A 316 16.89 -18.27 -21.18
N PRO A 317 16.09 -18.12 -22.25
CA PRO A 317 16.47 -17.28 -23.38
C PRO A 317 16.49 -15.79 -23.04
N TYR A 318 15.99 -15.39 -21.86
CA TYR A 318 15.93 -14.01 -21.39
C TYR A 318 17.04 -13.76 -20.36
N PRO A 319 18.05 -12.92 -20.66
CA PRO A 319 19.15 -12.63 -19.74
C PRO A 319 18.69 -12.07 -18.39
N ASP A 320 17.62 -11.27 -18.42
CA ASP A 320 17.04 -10.60 -17.24
C ASP A 320 16.51 -11.63 -16.22
N THR A 321 16.05 -12.80 -16.67
CA THR A 321 15.55 -13.88 -15.78
C THR A 321 16.60 -14.35 -14.78
N TRP A 322 17.86 -14.44 -15.21
CA TRP A 322 18.95 -14.84 -14.31
C TRP A 322 19.32 -13.72 -13.35
N LEU A 323 19.32 -12.46 -13.83
CA LEU A 323 19.61 -11.29 -12.98
C LEU A 323 18.56 -11.11 -11.88
N ASP A 324 17.28 -11.29 -12.22
CA ASP A 324 16.18 -11.29 -11.25
C ASP A 324 16.35 -12.40 -10.20
N ALA A 325 16.69 -13.61 -10.64
CA ALA A 325 16.93 -14.73 -9.73
C ALA A 325 18.15 -14.48 -8.83
N ALA A 326 19.24 -13.94 -9.38
CA ALA A 326 20.45 -13.59 -8.63
C ALA A 326 20.16 -12.52 -7.57
N ALA A 327 19.47 -11.45 -7.93
CA ALA A 327 19.08 -10.38 -7.00
C ALA A 327 18.27 -10.92 -5.81
N LEU A 328 17.36 -11.88 -6.06
CA LEU A 328 16.57 -12.52 -4.99
C LEU A 328 17.41 -13.46 -4.11
N CYS A 329 18.38 -14.18 -4.70
CA CYS A 329 19.13 -15.23 -4.02
C CYS A 329 20.35 -14.73 -3.23
N LEU A 330 20.98 -13.62 -3.65
CA LEU A 330 22.21 -13.08 -3.04
C LEU A 330 22.18 -12.95 -1.50
N PRO A 331 21.08 -12.49 -0.86
CA PRO A 331 21.02 -12.39 0.60
C PRO A 331 21.16 -13.73 1.32
N TYR A 332 20.83 -14.84 0.65
CA TYR A 332 20.73 -16.18 1.23
C TYR A 332 21.94 -17.08 0.91
N LEU A 333 22.90 -16.57 0.12
CA LEU A 333 24.17 -17.26 -0.15
C LEU A 333 25.21 -16.97 0.94
N SER A 334 26.07 -17.95 1.22
CA SER A 334 27.26 -17.76 2.05
C SER A 334 28.27 -16.82 1.39
N GLY A 335 29.21 -16.26 2.16
CA GLY A 335 30.20 -15.29 1.67
C GLY A 335 30.91 -15.71 0.37
N PRO A 336 31.50 -16.92 0.28
CA PRO A 336 32.18 -17.37 -0.93
C PRO A 336 31.25 -17.50 -2.14
N ARG A 337 30.07 -18.11 -1.98
CA ARG A 337 29.11 -18.29 -3.09
C ARG A 337 28.45 -16.96 -3.49
N ARG A 338 28.23 -16.06 -2.53
CA ARG A 338 27.72 -14.71 -2.78
C ARG A 338 28.69 -13.91 -3.65
N ALA A 339 29.99 -13.93 -3.33
CA ALA A 339 31.01 -13.25 -4.12
C ALA A 339 31.03 -13.75 -5.57
N ASP A 340 31.02 -15.07 -5.78
CA ASP A 340 30.96 -15.66 -7.13
C ASP A 340 29.71 -15.19 -7.91
N VAL A 341 28.53 -15.20 -7.28
CA VAL A 341 27.30 -14.73 -7.94
C VAL A 341 27.35 -13.22 -8.20
N GLN A 342 27.93 -12.40 -7.31
CA GLN A 342 28.12 -10.96 -7.53
C GLN A 342 29.03 -10.68 -8.73
N ASP A 343 30.15 -11.40 -8.85
CA ASP A 343 31.08 -11.25 -9.98
C ASP A 343 30.39 -11.60 -11.30
N ARG A 344 29.58 -12.67 -11.31
CA ARG A 344 28.79 -13.09 -12.48
C ARG A 344 27.67 -12.11 -12.83
N VAL A 345 27.08 -11.43 -11.83
CA VAL A 345 26.12 -10.32 -12.05
C VAL A 345 26.81 -9.17 -12.77
N VAL A 346 27.98 -8.76 -12.30
CA VAL A 346 28.78 -7.68 -12.92
C VAL A 346 29.15 -8.05 -14.36
N GLU A 347 29.64 -9.27 -14.59
CA GLU A 347 30.00 -9.77 -15.93
C GLU A 347 28.79 -9.71 -16.89
N ARG A 348 27.63 -10.23 -16.47
CA ARG A 348 26.43 -10.27 -17.29
C ARG A 348 25.84 -8.90 -17.57
N MET A 349 25.79 -8.02 -16.57
CA MET A 349 25.35 -6.63 -16.77
C MET A 349 26.27 -5.91 -17.76
N THR A 350 27.58 -6.11 -17.66
CA THR A 350 28.56 -5.54 -18.59
C THR A 350 28.37 -6.06 -20.01
N GLY A 351 28.11 -7.36 -20.17
CA GLY A 351 27.80 -7.98 -21.47
C GLY A 351 26.51 -7.45 -22.10
N ILE A 352 25.42 -7.32 -21.32
CA ILE A 352 24.14 -6.79 -21.80
C ILE A 352 24.29 -5.32 -22.23
N LEU A 353 25.00 -4.52 -21.44
CA LEU A 353 25.28 -3.11 -21.75
C LEU A 353 26.16 -2.97 -23.00
N SER A 354 27.13 -3.86 -23.20
CA SER A 354 27.98 -3.89 -24.40
C SER A 354 27.21 -4.27 -25.68
N ILE A 355 26.18 -5.12 -25.56
CA ILE A 355 25.32 -5.50 -26.68
C ILE A 355 24.30 -4.40 -27.01
N ARG A 356 23.72 -3.74 -26.00
CA ARG A 356 22.72 -2.66 -26.19
C ARG A 356 23.34 -1.31 -26.58
N SER A 357 24.65 -1.14 -26.39
CA SER A 357 25.41 0.04 -26.81
C SER A 357 25.98 -0.05 -28.24
N LEU A 358 25.75 -1.15 -28.96
CA LEU A 358 25.96 -1.17 -30.41
C LEU A 358 24.97 -0.19 -31.04
N PRO A 359 25.44 0.79 -31.84
CA PRO A 359 24.54 1.72 -32.49
C PRO A 359 23.53 0.93 -33.32
N ARG A 360 22.23 1.20 -33.13
CA ARG A 360 21.22 0.81 -34.13
C ARG A 360 21.73 1.34 -35.46
N PHE A 361 22.11 0.44 -36.35
CA PHE A 361 22.62 0.74 -37.68
C PHE A 361 21.53 1.51 -38.44
N THR A 362 21.56 2.84 -38.34
CA THR A 362 20.81 3.75 -39.20
C THR A 362 21.72 4.12 -40.36
N GLY A 363 21.90 3.17 -41.28
CA GLY A 363 22.59 3.40 -42.55
C GLY A 363 21.85 2.64 -43.66
N PRO A 364 21.60 3.26 -44.83
CA PRO A 364 20.87 2.60 -45.90
C PRO A 364 21.71 1.45 -46.44
N LEU A 365 21.12 0.25 -46.48
CA LEU A 365 21.69 -0.92 -47.15
C LEU A 365 21.92 -0.55 -48.62
N ARG A 366 23.19 -0.51 -49.03
CA ARG A 366 23.56 -0.67 -50.44
C ARG A 366 23.92 -2.14 -50.65
N ASP A 367 23.15 -2.78 -51.50
CA ASP A 367 23.49 -4.04 -52.13
C ASP A 367 24.80 -3.85 -52.88
N GLU A 368 25.88 -4.46 -52.40
CA GLU A 368 26.97 -5.08 -53.15
C GLU A 368 28.16 -5.32 -52.21
N GLN A 369 28.73 -6.52 -52.28
CA GLN A 369 29.90 -7.04 -51.54
C GLN A 369 29.60 -7.74 -50.21
N TYR A 370 28.90 -8.87 -50.30
CA TYR A 370 29.19 -10.02 -49.43
C TYR A 370 30.13 -10.95 -50.20
N ASP A 371 31.43 -10.89 -49.90
CA ASP A 371 32.30 -12.02 -50.09
C ASP A 371 33.35 -12.08 -48.98
N GLY A 372 33.18 -13.08 -48.12
CA GLY A 372 34.21 -13.68 -47.27
C GLY A 372 34.84 -12.83 -46.18
N VAL A 373 34.31 -12.89 -44.96
CA VAL A 373 35.17 -12.93 -43.76
C VAL A 373 34.57 -13.86 -42.70
N SER A 374 35.37 -14.87 -42.38
CA SER A 374 35.33 -15.86 -41.31
C SER A 374 35.29 -15.28 -39.89
N GLU A 375 34.56 -15.99 -39.01
CA GLU A 375 34.63 -16.04 -37.54
C GLU A 375 34.95 -14.76 -36.73
N PRO A 376 34.07 -14.34 -35.78
CA PRO A 376 34.49 -13.41 -34.76
C PRO A 376 35.38 -14.14 -33.74
N ARG A 377 36.69 -13.86 -33.82
CA ARG A 377 37.67 -14.25 -32.79
C ARG A 377 37.23 -13.74 -31.43
N ARG A 378 37.13 -14.67 -30.47
CA ARG A 378 37.12 -14.40 -29.03
C ARG A 378 38.31 -13.51 -28.67
N LEU A 379 38.04 -12.31 -28.19
CA LEU A 379 38.95 -11.54 -27.35
C LEU A 379 38.34 -11.54 -25.94
N LEU A 380 38.78 -12.51 -25.14
CA LEU A 380 38.64 -12.45 -23.68
C LEU A 380 39.81 -11.62 -23.14
N PRO A 381 39.61 -10.63 -22.26
CA PRO A 381 40.65 -10.17 -21.38
C PRO A 381 40.84 -11.20 -20.27
N THR A 382 42.08 -11.63 -20.10
CA THR A 382 42.57 -12.46 -19.00
C THR A 382 42.39 -11.79 -17.63
N GLU A 383 42.19 -12.66 -16.63
CA GLU A 383 42.17 -12.42 -15.19
C GLU A 383 43.22 -11.40 -14.74
N ASP A 384 42.77 -10.29 -14.14
CA ASP A 384 43.45 -9.58 -13.05
C ASP A 384 42.47 -8.56 -12.43
N LEU A 385 42.40 -8.56 -11.10
CA LEU A 385 41.64 -7.69 -10.19
C LEU A 385 41.07 -6.39 -10.79
N LEU A 386 39.74 -6.28 -10.83
CA LEU A 386 39.00 -5.07 -11.17
C LEU A 386 39.40 -3.92 -10.24
N ARG A 387 39.98 -2.84 -10.81
CA ARG A 387 40.33 -1.61 -10.08
C ARG A 387 39.11 -0.71 -9.91
N GLU A 388 39.08 0.04 -8.80
CA GLU A 388 38.08 1.06 -8.42
C GLU A 388 37.74 2.05 -9.55
N ASP A 389 38.69 2.31 -10.45
CA ASP A 389 38.53 3.20 -11.60
C ASP A 389 37.59 2.65 -12.69
N GLN A 390 37.43 1.32 -12.79
CA GLN A 390 36.49 0.68 -13.71
C GLN A 390 35.06 0.69 -13.15
N TYR A 391 34.90 0.64 -11.82
CA TYR A 391 33.62 0.89 -11.15
C TYR A 391 33.13 2.32 -11.40
N ARG A 392 34.02 3.33 -11.30
CA ARG A 392 33.68 4.75 -11.58
C ARG A 392 33.23 5.01 -13.01
N ALA A 393 33.69 4.21 -13.97
CA ALA A 393 33.32 4.36 -15.39
C ALA A 393 31.93 3.77 -15.71
N LEU A 394 31.41 2.86 -14.89
CA LEU A 394 30.18 2.09 -15.17
C LEU A 394 28.94 2.61 -14.43
N ILE A 395 29.13 3.36 -13.34
CA ILE A 395 28.06 4.02 -12.57
C ILE A 395 27.14 4.86 -13.46
N PRO A 396 27.59 5.70 -14.41
CA PRO A 396 26.71 6.52 -15.26
C PRO A 396 25.72 5.71 -16.13
N TYR A 397 26.00 4.43 -16.40
CA TYR A 397 25.21 3.60 -17.34
C TYR A 397 24.16 2.74 -16.64
N ALA A 398 24.30 2.48 -15.33
CA ALA A 398 23.29 1.82 -14.52
C ALA A 398 22.02 2.70 -14.32
N PHE A 399 22.13 4.02 -14.51
CA PHE A 399 21.04 4.99 -14.31
C PHE A 399 20.23 5.30 -15.58
N ALA A 400 20.54 4.66 -16.71
CA ALA A 400 19.83 4.85 -17.99
C ALA A 400 18.63 3.90 -18.19
N LEU A 401 18.26 3.12 -17.17
CA LEU A 401 17.18 2.11 -17.24
C LEU A 401 15.79 2.73 -17.01
N PRO A 402 14.73 2.23 -17.68
CA PRO A 402 13.37 2.73 -17.49
C PRO A 402 12.81 2.44 -16.09
N PHE A 403 11.95 3.35 -15.63
CA PHE A 403 11.28 3.54 -14.31
C PHE A 403 11.11 2.38 -13.30
N GLY A 404 11.21 1.10 -13.65
CA GLY A 404 11.09 -0.03 -12.72
C GLY A 404 12.27 -0.20 -11.75
N ASP A 405 13.46 0.31 -12.12
CA ASP A 405 14.72 0.04 -11.40
C ASP A 405 15.12 1.09 -10.35
N ALA A 406 14.32 2.17 -10.19
CA ALA A 406 14.62 3.24 -9.23
C ALA A 406 14.61 2.75 -7.76
N VAL A 407 13.80 1.74 -7.43
CA VAL A 407 13.76 1.14 -6.09
C VAL A 407 15.02 0.31 -5.79
N GLY A 408 15.56 -0.37 -6.81
CA GLY A 408 16.84 -1.08 -6.72
C GLY A 408 18.01 -0.12 -6.50
N LEU A 409 17.99 1.03 -7.16
CA LEU A 409 18.99 2.10 -7.01
C LEU A 409 18.92 2.80 -5.66
N VAL A 410 17.73 3.03 -5.09
CA VAL A 410 17.57 3.60 -3.74
C VAL A 410 18.07 2.65 -2.66
N THR A 411 17.87 1.34 -2.85
CA THR A 411 18.37 0.31 -1.92
C THR A 411 19.90 0.20 -2.02
N LEU A 412 20.46 0.35 -3.23
CA LEU A 412 21.91 0.44 -3.44
C LEU A 412 22.52 1.71 -2.81
N ALA A 413 21.82 2.85 -2.93
CA ALA A 413 22.27 4.15 -2.43
C ALA A 413 22.38 4.20 -0.90
N HIS A 414 21.58 3.42 -0.18
CA HIS A 414 21.64 3.31 1.28
C HIS A 414 22.97 2.74 1.79
N GLU A 415 23.63 1.92 0.97
CA GLU A 415 24.89 1.24 1.29
C GLU A 415 26.13 2.00 0.76
N LEU A 416 25.96 3.20 0.19
CA LEU A 416 27.05 4.00 -0.39
C LEU A 416 27.75 4.92 0.63
N ASP A 417 29.09 4.92 0.63
CA ASP A 417 29.89 5.87 1.42
C ASP A 417 29.86 7.31 0.85
N ARG A 418 30.55 8.25 1.52
CA ARG A 418 30.59 9.68 1.17
C ARG A 418 31.16 9.94 -0.23
N GLY A 419 32.22 9.23 -0.62
CA GLY A 419 32.87 9.43 -1.91
C GLY A 419 31.97 9.05 -3.08
N HIS A 420 31.13 8.03 -2.89
CA HIS A 420 30.13 7.62 -3.87
C HIS A 420 28.95 8.61 -3.97
N ARG A 421 28.58 9.31 -2.89
CA ARG A 421 27.54 10.36 -2.90
C ARG A 421 28.00 11.63 -3.63
N ASP A 422 29.23 12.09 -3.42
CA ASP A 422 29.80 13.24 -4.16
C ASP A 422 29.90 12.96 -5.66
N ALA A 423 30.30 11.73 -6.03
CA ALA A 423 30.33 11.30 -7.41
C ALA A 423 28.91 11.28 -8.03
N ALA A 424 27.89 10.87 -7.28
CA ALA A 424 26.50 10.88 -7.74
C ALA A 424 25.98 12.31 -7.98
N LEU A 425 26.31 13.28 -7.11
CA LEU A 425 25.97 14.69 -7.32
C LEU A 425 26.67 15.28 -8.55
N GLY A 426 27.93 14.93 -8.80
CA GLY A 426 28.66 15.35 -10.01
C GLY A 426 28.12 14.77 -11.32
N ILE A 427 27.25 13.74 -11.26
CA ILE A 427 26.57 13.15 -12.42
C ILE A 427 25.25 13.88 -12.72
N VAL A 428 24.65 14.58 -11.74
CA VAL A 428 23.37 15.30 -11.92
C VAL A 428 23.44 16.27 -13.10
N ASP A 429 24.55 16.97 -13.30
CA ASP A 429 24.76 17.90 -14.42
C ASP A 429 24.81 17.21 -15.80
N ARG A 430 25.02 15.89 -15.84
CA ARG A 430 25.18 15.09 -17.07
C ARG A 430 23.91 14.36 -17.50
N LEU A 431 22.88 14.31 -16.66
CA LEU A 431 21.59 13.71 -17.03
C LEU A 431 20.87 14.64 -18.01
N GLU A 432 20.38 14.15 -19.15
CA GLU A 432 19.77 15.03 -20.16
C GLU A 432 18.36 15.55 -19.80
N PRO A 433 17.46 14.76 -19.16
CA PRO A 433 16.14 15.27 -18.77
C PRO A 433 16.19 16.01 -17.42
N PRO A 434 15.63 17.23 -17.32
CA PRO A 434 15.50 17.96 -16.05
C PRO A 434 14.76 17.16 -14.96
N SER A 435 13.74 16.39 -15.33
CA SER A 435 12.96 15.57 -14.40
C SER A 435 13.79 14.47 -13.71
N GLN A 436 14.76 13.88 -14.40
CA GLN A 436 15.67 12.88 -13.83
C GLN A 436 16.64 13.50 -12.83
N ARG A 437 17.11 14.72 -13.11
CA ARG A 437 17.96 15.50 -12.19
C ARG A 437 17.20 15.80 -10.89
N THR A 438 15.98 16.28 -11.01
CA THR A 438 15.08 16.60 -9.88
C THR A 438 14.80 15.38 -9.00
N ILE A 439 14.51 14.22 -9.60
CA ILE A 439 14.22 12.98 -8.87
C ILE A 439 15.46 12.50 -8.09
N LEU A 440 16.63 12.55 -8.70
CA LEU A 440 17.87 12.10 -8.06
C LEU A 440 18.23 13.00 -6.86
N VAL A 441 18.12 14.32 -7.00
CA VAL A 441 18.35 15.26 -5.89
C VAL A 441 17.36 15.02 -4.74
N ARG A 442 16.07 14.74 -5.04
CA ARG A 442 15.07 14.38 -4.02
C ARG A 442 15.42 13.10 -3.26
N ALA A 443 15.87 12.08 -3.98
CA ALA A 443 16.25 10.80 -3.37
C ALA A 443 17.50 10.93 -2.47
N LEU A 444 18.43 11.82 -2.84
CA LEU A 444 19.67 12.04 -2.10
C LEU A 444 19.50 13.01 -0.92
N ALA A 445 18.53 13.94 -0.97
CA ALA A 445 18.36 15.02 0.01
C ALA A 445 18.38 14.62 1.50
N PRO A 446 17.83 13.46 1.92
CA PRO A 446 17.90 13.02 3.33
C PRO A 446 19.32 12.61 3.79
N PHE A 447 20.24 12.42 2.84
CA PHE A 447 21.58 11.88 3.06
C PHE A 447 22.69 12.88 2.72
N LEU A 448 22.35 14.15 2.46
CA LEU A 448 23.32 15.19 2.18
C LEU A 448 23.77 15.90 3.46
N ASP A 449 25.04 16.27 3.54
CA ASP A 449 25.55 17.22 4.55
C ASP A 449 25.31 18.68 4.12
N ASP A 450 25.58 19.66 4.99
CA ASP A 450 25.28 21.08 4.73
C ASP A 450 25.98 21.62 3.48
N ASP A 451 27.24 21.22 3.25
CA ASP A 451 28.02 21.63 2.08
C ASP A 451 27.41 21.05 0.80
N GLN A 452 26.99 19.78 0.83
CA GLN A 452 26.33 19.11 -0.28
C GLN A 452 24.91 19.67 -0.55
N ILE A 453 24.19 20.12 0.49
CA ILE A 453 22.88 20.76 0.36
C ILE A 453 23.01 22.12 -0.34
N GLU A 454 24.02 22.93 0.01
CA GLU A 454 24.25 24.21 -0.66
C GLU A 454 24.63 24.03 -2.13
N ILE A 455 25.45 23.01 -2.44
CA ILE A 455 25.77 22.63 -3.82
C ILE A 455 24.50 22.20 -4.55
N ALA A 456 23.71 21.28 -3.99
CA ALA A 456 22.47 20.79 -4.62
C ALA A 456 21.48 21.92 -4.90
N ALA A 457 21.32 22.87 -3.96
CA ALA A 457 20.42 24.01 -4.08
C ALA A 457 20.85 25.04 -5.15
N THR A 458 22.12 25.03 -5.55
CA THR A 458 22.69 25.95 -6.54
C THR A 458 22.89 25.31 -7.91
N LEU A 459 22.54 24.03 -8.07
CA LEU A 459 22.64 23.34 -9.36
C LEU A 459 21.75 24.00 -10.42
N PRO A 460 22.28 24.26 -11.63
CA PRO A 460 21.50 24.80 -12.76
C PRO A 460 20.24 23.98 -13.08
N ALA A 461 20.27 22.67 -12.79
CA ALA A 461 19.13 21.77 -12.90
C ALA A 461 17.87 22.23 -12.16
N LEU A 462 18.02 22.94 -11.03
CA LEU A 462 16.91 23.50 -10.25
C LEU A 462 16.45 24.87 -10.76
N ALA A 463 17.16 25.50 -11.70
CA ALA A 463 16.74 26.76 -12.30
C ALA A 463 15.82 26.54 -13.53
N ASP A 464 15.97 25.39 -14.20
CA ASP A 464 15.26 25.07 -15.44
C ASP A 464 13.98 24.23 -15.23
N ALA A 465 13.70 23.74 -14.02
CA ALA A 465 12.50 22.96 -13.75
C ALA A 465 11.26 23.84 -13.56
N GLU A 466 10.08 23.27 -13.82
CA GLU A 466 8.82 23.98 -13.59
C GLU A 466 8.67 24.36 -12.10
N PRO A 467 8.09 25.52 -11.77
CA PRO A 467 7.88 25.97 -10.39
C PRO A 467 7.27 24.88 -9.47
N ASP A 468 6.34 24.10 -10.00
CA ASP A 468 5.65 23.02 -9.27
C ASP A 468 6.58 21.85 -8.91
N GLU A 469 7.65 21.64 -9.68
CA GLU A 469 8.65 20.60 -9.41
C GLU A 469 9.74 21.05 -8.42
N LEU A 470 9.95 22.36 -8.29
CA LEU A 470 11.00 22.92 -7.44
C LEU A 470 10.61 23.00 -5.97
N VAL A 471 9.33 23.24 -5.69
CA VAL A 471 8.86 23.41 -4.30
C VAL A 471 9.13 22.17 -3.43
N PRO A 472 8.81 20.93 -3.85
CA PRO A 472 9.13 19.75 -3.03
C PRO A 472 10.64 19.55 -2.82
N VAL A 473 11.47 20.00 -3.76
CA VAL A 473 12.94 19.91 -3.65
C VAL A 473 13.44 20.90 -2.61
N PHE A 474 13.07 22.18 -2.73
CA PHE A 474 13.49 23.20 -1.77
C PHE A 474 12.94 22.91 -0.37
N THR A 475 11.73 22.37 -0.25
CA THR A 475 11.16 21.90 1.01
C THR A 475 11.97 20.74 1.59
N ALA A 476 12.34 19.73 0.79
CA ALA A 476 13.18 18.62 1.25
C ALA A 476 14.57 19.09 1.70
N LEU A 477 15.22 19.97 0.92
CA LEU A 477 16.51 20.55 1.27
C LEU A 477 16.42 21.42 2.54
N ALA A 478 15.33 22.17 2.72
CA ALA A 478 15.10 22.98 3.91
C ALA A 478 14.93 22.13 5.18
N VAL A 479 14.36 20.92 5.07
CA VAL A 479 14.27 19.96 6.18
C VAL A 479 15.63 19.42 6.57
N SER A 480 16.48 19.11 5.58
CA SER A 480 17.81 18.54 5.81
C SER A 480 18.86 19.56 6.26
N ALA A 481 18.65 20.85 6.04
CA ALA A 481 19.61 21.90 6.42
C ALA A 481 19.84 21.91 7.94
N VAL A 482 21.09 21.86 8.42
CA VAL A 482 21.36 21.85 9.86
C VAL A 482 21.36 23.28 10.44
N ASP A 483 21.85 24.27 9.67
CA ASP A 483 21.90 25.69 10.08
C ASP A 483 20.61 26.47 9.73
N ASP A 484 20.17 27.31 10.67
CA ASP A 484 19.00 28.20 10.55
C ASP A 484 19.11 29.23 9.42
N ALA A 485 20.32 29.70 9.10
CA ALA A 485 20.56 30.65 8.01
C ALA A 485 20.30 30.02 6.63
N LEU A 486 20.73 28.77 6.44
CA LEU A 486 20.49 28.00 5.21
C LEU A 486 19.00 27.63 5.10
N HIS A 487 18.40 27.16 6.20
CA HIS A 487 16.97 26.88 6.28
C HIS A 487 16.10 28.10 5.89
N ALA A 488 16.42 29.28 6.42
CA ALA A 488 15.69 30.51 6.10
C ALA A 488 15.81 30.92 4.62
N ARG A 489 16.99 30.76 4.02
CA ARG A 489 17.22 31.03 2.59
C ARG A 489 16.40 30.09 1.70
N LEU A 490 16.45 28.78 1.96
CA LEU A 490 15.72 27.77 1.18
C LEU A 490 14.20 27.97 1.28
N THR A 491 13.70 28.25 2.48
CA THR A 491 12.29 28.56 2.73
C THR A 491 11.84 29.82 1.98
N ALA A 492 12.62 30.89 2.02
CA ALA A 492 12.30 32.13 1.30
C ALA A 492 12.28 31.93 -0.24
N THR A 493 13.16 31.08 -0.76
CA THR A 493 13.18 30.70 -2.18
C THR A 493 11.92 29.91 -2.55
N ALA A 494 11.54 28.91 -1.75
CA ALA A 494 10.31 28.15 -1.96
C ALA A 494 9.06 29.07 -1.98
N MET A 495 8.96 30.02 -1.04
CA MET A 495 7.86 30.98 -0.99
C MET A 495 7.77 31.83 -2.27
N LYS A 496 8.91 32.33 -2.77
CA LYS A 496 8.95 33.12 -4.01
C LYS A 496 8.52 32.30 -5.23
N ILE A 497 8.90 31.03 -5.30
CA ILE A 497 8.48 30.14 -6.39
C ILE A 497 6.97 29.93 -6.35
N ILE A 498 6.39 29.69 -5.18
CA ILE A 498 4.94 29.48 -5.02
C ILE A 498 4.12 30.72 -5.38
N GLU A 499 4.65 31.92 -5.13
CA GLU A 499 4.01 33.18 -5.55
C GLU A 499 3.89 33.32 -7.07
N THR A 500 4.68 32.58 -7.86
CA THR A 500 4.63 32.59 -9.33
C THR A 500 3.66 31.57 -9.94
N VAL A 501 3.06 30.69 -9.12
CA VAL A 501 2.11 29.67 -9.56
C VAL A 501 0.70 30.26 -9.65
N TYR A 502 0.09 30.22 -10.84
CA TYR A 502 -1.22 30.84 -11.11
C TYR A 502 -2.43 29.99 -10.70
N ASP A 503 -2.25 28.71 -10.34
CA ASP A 503 -3.32 27.83 -9.88
C ASP A 503 -3.51 27.96 -8.36
N GLY A 504 -4.65 28.54 -7.94
CA GLY A 504 -4.97 28.78 -6.52
C GLY A 504 -5.04 27.51 -5.66
N TYR A 505 -5.35 26.34 -6.24
CA TYR A 505 -5.40 25.07 -5.49
C TYR A 505 -3.99 24.55 -5.23
N ARG A 506 -3.16 24.56 -6.28
CA ARG A 506 -1.74 24.17 -6.17
C ARG A 506 -1.01 25.11 -5.22
N HIS A 507 -1.23 26.42 -5.38
CA HIS A 507 -0.70 27.43 -4.47
C HIS A 507 -1.07 27.15 -3.01
N GLY A 508 -2.36 26.91 -2.74
CA GLY A 508 -2.83 26.57 -1.39
C GLY A 508 -2.16 25.32 -0.80
N CYS A 509 -2.03 24.24 -1.58
CA CYS A 509 -1.38 23.00 -1.14
C CYS A 509 0.12 23.20 -0.84
N MET A 510 0.85 23.87 -1.74
CA MET A 510 2.29 24.10 -1.58
C MET A 510 2.61 25.01 -0.40
N MET A 511 1.76 26.00 -0.11
CA MET A 511 1.93 26.85 1.06
C MET A 511 1.77 26.09 2.38
N VAL A 512 0.97 25.01 2.42
CA VAL A 512 0.90 24.15 3.60
C VAL A 512 2.19 23.32 3.78
N ASP A 513 2.78 22.84 2.68
CA ASP A 513 4.06 22.12 2.72
C ASP A 513 5.22 23.00 3.20
N VAL A 514 5.26 24.26 2.74
CA VAL A 514 6.23 25.24 3.25
C VAL A 514 5.99 25.55 4.73
N ALA A 515 4.74 25.72 5.14
CA ALA A 515 4.42 25.94 6.55
C ALA A 515 4.86 24.78 7.46
N ALA A 516 4.89 23.55 6.94
CA ALA A 516 5.30 22.37 7.69
C ALA A 516 6.79 22.33 8.03
N VAL A 517 7.62 22.97 7.20
CA VAL A 517 9.08 22.96 7.37
C VAL A 517 9.62 24.22 8.04
N CYS A 518 8.86 25.33 8.03
CA CYS A 518 9.23 26.58 8.67
C CYS A 518 9.60 26.42 10.16
N ARG A 519 10.85 26.68 10.53
CA ARG A 519 11.31 26.70 11.93
C ARG A 519 10.82 27.88 12.76
N THR A 520 10.47 29.00 12.11
CA THR A 520 10.02 30.21 12.81
C THR A 520 8.51 30.37 12.74
N GLU A 521 7.89 30.64 13.88
CA GLU A 521 6.44 30.82 13.98
C GLU A 521 5.88 31.93 13.07
N PRO A 522 6.56 33.08 12.88
CA PRO A 522 6.10 34.10 11.93
C PRO A 522 6.05 33.61 10.47
N ALA A 523 7.06 32.86 10.02
CA ALA A 523 7.10 32.33 8.65
C ALA A 523 6.04 31.24 8.43
N ARG A 524 5.87 30.38 9.44
CA ARG A 524 4.81 29.35 9.47
C ARG A 524 3.42 29.98 9.39
N GLN A 525 3.11 30.98 10.21
CA GLN A 525 1.82 31.67 10.19
C GLN A 525 1.58 32.42 8.88
N HIS A 526 2.61 33.04 8.31
CA HIS A 526 2.50 33.67 6.99
C HIS A 526 2.12 32.66 5.91
N ALA A 527 2.78 31.50 5.92
CA ALA A 527 2.52 30.45 4.94
C ALA A 527 1.10 29.85 5.09
N LEU A 528 0.66 29.61 6.33
CA LEU A 528 -0.72 29.19 6.63
C LEU A 528 -1.75 30.24 6.18
N HIS A 529 -1.49 31.52 6.42
CA HIS A 529 -2.37 32.60 5.96
C HIS A 529 -2.48 32.65 4.43
N ALA A 530 -1.37 32.50 3.72
CA ALA A 530 -1.37 32.42 2.27
C ALA A 530 -2.17 31.21 1.76
N ALA A 531 -2.03 30.04 2.41
CA ALA A 531 -2.78 28.84 2.07
C ALA A 531 -4.31 29.00 2.23
N THR A 532 -4.75 29.81 3.19
CA THR A 532 -6.19 30.06 3.46
C THR A 532 -6.80 31.23 2.69
N ARG A 533 -6.03 31.92 1.83
CA ARG A 533 -6.57 33.06 1.09
C ARG A 533 -7.82 32.63 0.30
N PRO A 534 -8.86 33.49 0.24
CA PRO A 534 -10.05 33.19 -0.53
C PRO A 534 -9.71 33.20 -2.01
N PHE A 535 -9.54 32.01 -2.56
CA PHE A 535 -9.45 31.75 -3.99
C PHE A 535 -10.87 31.44 -4.47
N PRO A 536 -11.60 32.43 -5.03
CA PRO A 536 -13.00 32.26 -5.43
C PRO A 536 -13.20 31.10 -6.42
N GLU A 537 -12.17 30.76 -7.18
CA GLU A 537 -12.08 29.67 -8.14
C GLU A 537 -11.98 28.26 -7.52
N LEU A 538 -11.72 28.11 -6.22
CA LEU A 538 -11.62 26.78 -5.60
C LEU A 538 -12.98 26.13 -5.42
N THR A 539 -13.08 24.88 -5.86
CA THR A 539 -14.20 23.99 -5.55
C THR A 539 -14.30 23.70 -4.04
N PRO A 540 -15.47 23.29 -3.52
CA PRO A 540 -15.63 22.89 -2.13
C PRO A 540 -14.62 21.81 -1.70
N THR A 541 -14.39 20.81 -2.56
CA THR A 541 -13.42 19.72 -2.33
C THR A 541 -11.98 20.22 -2.18
N GLN A 542 -11.56 21.18 -3.01
CA GLN A 542 -10.21 21.72 -2.95
C GLN A 542 -9.97 22.54 -1.66
N ARG A 543 -10.97 23.35 -1.25
CA ARG A 543 -10.91 24.08 0.03
C ARG A 543 -10.83 23.12 1.21
N LEU A 544 -11.54 22.00 1.12
CA LEU A 544 -11.58 20.95 2.13
C LEU A 544 -10.19 20.33 2.36
N ILE A 545 -9.53 19.93 1.27
CA ILE A 545 -8.18 19.33 1.30
C ILE A 545 -7.19 20.28 1.97
N ILE A 546 -7.20 21.57 1.58
CA ILE A 546 -6.31 22.58 2.17
C ILE A 546 -6.58 22.75 3.67
N ARG A 547 -7.85 22.87 4.10
CA ARG A 547 -8.21 23.03 5.52
C ARG A 547 -7.76 21.83 6.37
N ARG A 548 -7.94 20.59 5.89
CA ARG A 548 -7.48 19.38 6.59
C ARG A 548 -5.97 19.38 6.81
N ARG A 549 -5.19 19.69 5.76
CA ARG A 549 -3.72 19.74 5.86
C ARG A 549 -3.25 20.81 6.85
N ILE A 550 -3.90 21.97 6.88
CA ILE A 550 -3.63 23.04 7.87
C ILE A 550 -3.95 22.58 9.29
N ALA A 551 -5.11 21.97 9.53
CA ALA A 551 -5.51 21.50 10.86
C ALA A 551 -4.57 20.40 11.38
N ALA A 552 -4.16 19.46 10.52
CA ALA A 552 -3.16 18.44 10.83
C ALA A 552 -1.81 19.05 11.23
N LEU A 553 -1.34 20.05 10.47
CA LEU A 553 -0.10 20.76 10.77
C LEU A 553 -0.18 21.51 12.10
N LEU A 554 -1.27 22.22 12.39
CA LEU A 554 -1.45 22.96 13.64
C LEU A 554 -1.51 22.08 14.89
N THR A 555 -1.98 20.84 14.75
CA THR A 555 -2.12 19.88 15.85
C THR A 555 -0.88 18.98 16.04
N GLY A 556 0.15 19.13 15.20
CA GLY A 556 1.36 18.30 15.26
C GLY A 556 1.18 16.88 14.71
N ASN A 557 0.04 16.59 14.08
CA ASN A 557 -0.31 15.27 13.54
C ASN A 557 0.00 15.18 12.04
N LEU A 558 1.29 15.28 11.67
CA LEU A 558 1.72 15.26 10.27
C LEU A 558 1.42 13.94 9.52
N VAL A 559 1.31 12.82 10.25
CA VAL A 559 1.04 11.48 9.67
C VAL A 559 -0.36 11.37 9.05
N ALA A 560 -1.31 12.23 9.42
CA ALA A 560 -2.66 12.21 8.85
C ALA A 560 -2.78 13.00 7.53
N ALA A 561 -1.74 13.72 7.11
CA ALA A 561 -1.79 14.64 5.96
C ALA A 561 -1.27 14.05 4.63
N SER A 562 -0.57 12.90 4.67
CA SER A 562 0.03 12.27 3.47
C SER A 562 -0.85 11.21 2.80
N ASP A 563 -1.89 10.70 3.47
CA ASP A 563 -2.72 9.62 2.96
C ASP A 563 -4.11 10.11 2.54
N ARG A 564 -4.19 10.65 1.31
CA ARG A 564 -5.28 10.47 0.31
C ARG A 564 -5.10 11.38 -0.90
#